data_AF-A0AAW0LJR4-F1
#
_entry.id   AF-A0AAW0LJR4-F1
#
_cell.length_a   1.000
_cell.length_b   1.000
_cell.length_c   1.000
_cell.angle_alpha   90.00
_cell.angle_beta   90.00
_cell.angle_gamma   90.00
#
_symmetry.space_group_name_H-M   'P 1'
#
loop_
_entity.id
_entity.type
_entity.pdbx_description
1 polymer ?
#
loop_
_entity_poly.entity_id
_entity_poly.type
_entity_poly.pdbx_seq_one_letter_code
_entity_poly.pdbx_strand_id
1 'polypeptide(L)'
;MAFGILRENKVEGNKLAISTLFSLESTISQRKAELAAEQNGKPLWTKRLLLDNKLLCSKISEEADELCRTLEENEDKSRNASEMADVLYHTMILLANKDVKIEDVMQVLRQRFSQSGVEKKRGRISQG
;
A
#
# COMPACT_ATOMS: atom_id res chain seq x y z
N MET A 1 19.09 -23.45 -17.55
CA MET A 1 17.99 -23.80 -16.62
C MET A 1 17.83 -22.79 -15.46
N ALA A 2 18.91 -22.34 -14.80
CA ALA A 2 18.79 -21.44 -13.63
C ALA A 2 18.09 -20.08 -13.91
N PHE A 3 18.22 -19.53 -15.12
CA PHE A 3 17.63 -18.24 -15.48
C PHE A 3 16.09 -18.27 -15.61
N GLY A 4 15.51 -19.42 -15.98
CA GLY A 4 14.05 -19.61 -16.08
C GLY A 4 13.38 -19.66 -14.70
N ILE A 5 13.99 -20.44 -13.79
CA ILE A 5 13.50 -20.64 -12.41
C ILE A 5 13.51 -19.33 -11.61
N LEU A 6 14.54 -18.50 -11.75
CA LEU A 6 14.59 -17.18 -11.09
C LEU A 6 13.50 -16.22 -11.59
N ARG A 7 13.14 -16.31 -12.88
CA ARG A 7 12.07 -15.49 -13.46
C ARG A 7 10.69 -15.96 -12.99
N GLU A 8 10.46 -17.26 -12.93
CA GLU A 8 9.21 -17.84 -12.43
C GLU A 8 8.99 -17.50 -10.94
N ASN A 9 10.00 -17.68 -10.09
CA ASN A 9 9.92 -17.30 -8.67
C ASN A 9 9.64 -15.81 -8.45
N LYS A 10 10.22 -14.94 -9.29
CA LYS A 10 9.96 -13.49 -9.25
C LYS A 10 8.53 -13.13 -9.68
N VAL A 11 7.99 -13.82 -10.69
CA VAL A 11 6.61 -13.64 -11.15
C VAL A 11 5.61 -14.09 -10.09
N GLU A 12 5.88 -15.23 -9.44
CA GLU A 12 5.02 -15.77 -8.39
C GLU A 12 5.02 -14.91 -7.13
N GLY A 13 6.19 -14.44 -6.68
CA GLY A 13 6.30 -13.48 -5.56
C GLY A 13 5.55 -12.16 -5.83
N ASN A 14 5.62 -11.64 -7.06
CA ASN A 14 4.87 -10.44 -7.46
C ASN A 14 3.36 -10.69 -7.44
N LYS A 15 2.91 -11.87 -7.90
CA LYS A 15 1.49 -12.26 -7.92
C LYS A 15 0.95 -12.39 -6.49
N LEU A 16 1.75 -12.96 -5.58
CA LEU A 16 1.41 -13.08 -4.17
C LEU A 16 1.22 -11.70 -3.52
N ALA A 17 2.20 -10.80 -3.67
CA ALA A 17 2.13 -9.46 -3.07
C ALA A 17 0.89 -8.66 -3.53
N ILE A 18 0.58 -8.71 -4.83
CA ILE A 18 -0.62 -8.06 -5.38
C ILE A 18 -1.89 -8.71 -4.81
N SER A 19 -1.94 -10.05 -4.73
CA SER A 19 -3.09 -10.74 -4.15
C SER A 19 -3.32 -10.37 -2.68
N THR A 20 -2.25 -10.16 -1.90
CA THR A 20 -2.34 -9.74 -0.49
C THR A 20 -2.98 -8.36 -0.34
N LEU A 21 -2.61 -7.38 -1.19
CA LEU A 21 -3.22 -6.06 -1.15
C LEU A 21 -4.72 -6.09 -1.50
N PHE A 22 -5.11 -6.90 -2.49
CA PHE A 22 -6.53 -7.12 -2.80
C PHE A 22 -7.28 -7.82 -1.66
N SER A 23 -6.66 -8.81 -1.00
CA SER A 23 -7.26 -9.46 0.18
C SER A 23 -7.43 -8.47 1.35
N LEU A 24 -6.46 -7.58 1.54
CA LEU A 24 -6.55 -6.51 2.54
C LEU A 24 -7.68 -5.53 2.21
N GLU A 25 -7.77 -5.07 0.96
CA GLU A 25 -8.88 -4.22 0.48
C GLU A 25 -10.25 -4.88 0.73
N SER A 26 -10.39 -6.16 0.38
CA SER A 26 -11.62 -6.92 0.60
C SER A 26 -11.97 -7.02 2.09
N THR A 27 -10.98 -7.27 2.94
CA THR A 27 -11.17 -7.37 4.39
C THR A 27 -11.62 -6.03 4.98
N ILE A 28 -10.99 -4.92 4.57
CA ILE A 28 -11.36 -3.57 5.02
C ILE A 28 -12.77 -3.22 4.54
N SER A 29 -13.09 -3.53 3.28
CA SER A 29 -14.41 -3.30 2.69
C SER A 29 -15.51 -4.07 3.41
N GLN A 30 -15.26 -5.33 3.76
CA GLN A 30 -16.17 -6.13 4.59
C GLN A 30 -16.40 -5.47 5.96
N ARG A 31 -15.32 -5.08 6.65
CA ARG A 31 -15.40 -4.40 7.97
C ARG A 31 -16.15 -3.07 7.89
N LYS A 32 -16.02 -2.35 6.76
CA LYS A 32 -16.78 -1.12 6.46
C LYS A 32 -18.27 -1.41 6.24
N ALA A 33 -18.62 -2.48 5.53
CA ALA A 33 -20.02 -2.89 5.36
C ALA A 33 -20.67 -3.32 6.69
N GLU A 34 -19.92 -4.03 7.53
CA GLU A 34 -20.37 -4.42 8.88
C GLU A 34 -20.52 -3.24 9.87
N LEU A 35 -20.05 -2.03 9.54
CA LEU A 35 -20.34 -0.83 10.32
C LEU A 35 -21.75 -0.30 10.03
N ALA A 36 -22.22 -0.46 8.79
CA ALA A 36 -23.56 -0.05 8.39
C ALA A 36 -24.64 -0.99 8.94
N ALA A 37 -24.28 -2.25 9.21
CA ALA A 37 -25.11 -3.19 9.94
C ALA A 37 -24.93 -2.96 11.45
N GLU A 38 -25.96 -2.46 12.11
CA GLU A 38 -26.01 -2.10 13.53
C GLU A 38 -25.42 -3.21 14.43
N GLN A 39 -24.38 -2.90 15.22
CA GLN A 39 -23.77 -3.84 16.16
C GLN A 39 -23.66 -3.25 17.56
N ASN A 40 -24.31 -3.91 18.53
CA ASN A 40 -24.14 -3.68 19.96
C ASN A 40 -22.78 -4.24 20.41
N GLY A 41 -21.73 -3.41 20.43
CA GLY A 41 -20.41 -3.79 20.92
C GLY A 41 -19.32 -2.74 20.68
N LYS A 42 -18.19 -2.84 21.40
CA LYS A 42 -17.02 -1.97 21.20
C LYS A 42 -16.49 -2.16 19.77
N PRO A 43 -16.31 -1.09 18.97
CA PRO A 43 -15.89 -1.24 17.59
C PRO A 43 -14.51 -1.88 17.50
N LEU A 44 -14.38 -2.92 16.66
CA LEU A 44 -13.08 -3.50 16.28
C LEU A 44 -12.10 -2.39 15.84
N TRP A 45 -10.80 -2.58 16.03
CA TRP A 45 -9.78 -1.53 15.77
C TRP A 45 -9.94 -0.81 14.42
N THR A 46 -10.12 -1.56 13.32
CA THR A 46 -10.38 -0.99 11.98
C THR A 46 -11.67 -0.17 11.93
N LYS A 47 -12.72 -0.60 12.64
CA LYS A 47 -14.00 0.11 12.72
C LYS A 47 -13.82 1.48 13.39
N ARG A 48 -12.98 1.57 14.42
CA ARG A 48 -12.63 2.85 15.06
C ARG A 48 -11.90 3.79 14.08
N LEU A 49 -10.92 3.27 13.34
CA LEU A 49 -10.18 4.04 12.34
C LEU A 49 -11.05 4.52 11.17
N LEU A 50 -12.03 3.70 10.74
CA LEU A 50 -12.99 4.07 9.69
C LEU A 50 -13.91 5.22 10.13
N LEU A 51 -14.25 5.30 11.43
CA LEU A 51 -15.14 6.32 11.98
C LEU A 51 -14.44 7.62 12.40
N ASP A 52 -13.15 7.56 12.74
CA ASP A 52 -12.38 8.70 13.23
C ASP A 52 -11.25 9.08 12.25
N ASN A 53 -11.56 10.02 11.35
CA ASN A 53 -10.62 10.53 10.35
C ASN A 53 -9.40 11.21 10.98
N LYS A 54 -9.54 11.85 12.15
CA LYS A 54 -8.41 12.52 12.81
C LYS A 54 -7.44 11.50 13.35
N LEU A 55 -7.95 10.46 14.03
CA LEU A 55 -7.16 9.34 14.49
C LEU A 55 -6.46 8.63 13.32
N LEU A 56 -7.18 8.38 12.22
CA LEU A 56 -6.60 7.74 11.05
C LEU A 56 -5.43 8.55 10.46
N CYS A 57 -5.62 9.86 10.25
CA CYS A 57 -4.54 10.72 9.76
C CYS A 57 -3.36 10.77 10.75
N SER A 58 -3.64 10.82 12.06
CA SER A 58 -2.59 10.79 13.09
C SER A 58 -1.76 9.52 12.99
N LYS A 59 -2.40 8.35 12.86
CA LYS A 59 -1.71 7.07 12.69
C LYS A 59 -0.88 7.05 11.41
N ILE A 60 -1.43 7.48 10.27
CA ILE A 60 -0.67 7.52 9.00
C ILE A 60 0.61 8.35 9.15
N SER A 61 0.52 9.52 9.80
CA SER A 61 1.69 10.37 10.02
C SER A 61 2.71 9.72 10.95
N GLU A 62 2.26 9.07 12.03
CA GLU A 62 3.11 8.36 12.99
C GLU A 62 3.87 7.21 12.31
N GLU A 63 3.17 6.32 11.59
CA GLU A 63 3.82 5.17 10.92
C GLU A 63 4.78 5.62 9.81
N ALA A 64 4.48 6.73 9.13
CA ALA A 64 5.38 7.29 8.12
C ALA A 64 6.66 7.87 8.76
N ASP A 65 6.56 8.46 9.95
CA ASP A 65 7.70 8.92 10.74
C ASP A 65 8.53 7.73 11.23
N GLU A 66 7.88 6.71 11.80
CA GLU A 66 8.55 5.47 12.26
C GLU A 66 9.28 4.76 11.11
N LEU A 67 8.66 4.66 9.93
CA LEU A 67 9.31 4.13 8.74
C LEU A 67 10.59 4.93 8.38
N CYS A 68 10.53 6.26 8.42
CA CYS A 68 11.70 7.11 8.17
C CYS A 68 12.79 6.87 9.23
N ARG A 69 12.40 6.76 10.50
CA ARG A 69 13.32 6.50 11.61
C ARG A 69 14.04 5.17 11.48
N THR A 70 13.41 4.13 10.93
CA THR A 70 14.11 2.86 10.69
C THR A 70 15.35 3.03 9.81
N LEU A 71 15.32 3.98 8.88
CA LEU A 71 16.46 4.33 8.03
C LEU A 71 17.48 5.19 8.77
N GLU A 72 17.02 6.23 9.48
CA GLU A 72 17.88 7.17 10.21
C GLU A 72 18.66 6.50 11.34
N GLU A 73 18.03 5.56 12.04
CA GLU A 73 18.59 4.81 13.16
C GLU A 73 19.31 3.52 12.72
N ASN A 74 19.34 3.24 11.40
CA ASN A 74 19.96 2.05 10.81
C ASN A 74 19.43 0.74 11.43
N GLU A 75 18.10 0.68 11.61
CA GLU A 75 17.40 -0.50 12.11
C GLU A 75 17.42 -1.64 11.07
N ASP A 76 17.05 -2.84 11.53
CA ASP A 76 17.09 -4.02 10.67
C ASP A 76 15.93 -4.07 9.65
N LYS A 77 16.09 -4.95 8.66
CA LYS A 77 15.13 -5.13 7.57
C LYS A 77 13.74 -5.58 8.03
N SER A 78 13.66 -6.33 9.13
CA SER A 78 12.38 -6.79 9.68
C SER A 78 11.60 -5.64 10.26
N ARG A 79 12.28 -4.74 10.99
CA ARG A 79 11.65 -3.54 11.53
C ARG A 79 11.15 -2.60 10.43
N ASN A 80 11.98 -2.31 9.42
CA ASN A 80 11.57 -1.52 8.26
C ASN A 80 10.38 -2.16 7.48
N ALA A 81 10.33 -3.49 7.37
CA ALA A 81 9.19 -4.18 6.76
C ALA A 81 7.90 -4.08 7.59
N SER A 82 8.02 -4.08 8.92
CA SER A 82 6.90 -3.91 9.85
C SER A 82 6.28 -2.52 9.69
N GLU A 83 7.08 -1.45 9.80
CA GLU A 83 6.54 -0.08 9.71
C GLU A 83 5.93 0.19 8.34
N MET A 84 6.54 -0.34 7.26
CA MET A 84 5.96 -0.22 5.93
C MET A 84 4.61 -0.97 5.81
N ALA A 85 4.46 -2.11 6.50
CA ALA A 85 3.19 -2.81 6.54
C ALA A 85 2.11 -1.99 7.26
N ASP A 86 2.46 -1.29 8.35
CA ASP A 86 1.55 -0.42 9.07
C ASP A 86 1.16 0.82 8.24
N VAL A 87 2.12 1.46 7.56
CA VAL A 87 1.84 2.53 6.58
C VAL A 87 0.85 2.06 5.52
N LEU A 88 1.07 0.88 4.92
CA LEU A 88 0.16 0.33 3.92
C LEU A 88 -1.22 0.04 4.51
N TYR A 89 -1.29 -0.56 5.69
CA TYR A 89 -2.56 -0.89 6.33
C TYR A 89 -3.40 0.37 6.61
N HIS A 90 -2.81 1.39 7.21
CA HIS A 90 -3.52 2.63 7.53
C HIS A 90 -3.91 3.42 6.29
N THR A 91 -3.05 3.49 5.27
CA THR A 91 -3.39 4.16 4.01
C THR A 91 -4.49 3.41 3.23
N MET A 92 -4.54 2.08 3.26
CA MET A 92 -5.62 1.29 2.67
C MET A 92 -6.99 1.58 3.33
N ILE A 93 -7.02 1.83 4.64
CA ILE A 93 -8.24 2.27 5.34
C ILE A 93 -8.67 3.67 4.84
N LEU A 94 -7.72 4.58 4.62
CA LEU A 94 -8.00 5.90 4.06
C LEU A 94 -8.58 5.79 2.65
N LEU A 95 -8.01 4.94 1.79
CA LEU A 95 -8.53 4.68 0.44
C LEU A 95 -9.97 4.18 0.51
N ALA A 96 -10.28 3.25 1.41
CA ALA A 96 -11.64 2.77 1.62
C ALA A 96 -12.60 3.89 2.08
N ASN A 97 -12.16 4.83 2.94
CA ASN A 97 -12.96 6.00 3.34
C ASN A 97 -13.22 6.98 2.17
N LYS A 98 -12.31 7.03 1.19
CA LYS A 98 -12.44 7.87 -0.01
C LYS A 98 -13.03 7.13 -1.22
N ASP A 99 -13.40 5.87 -1.06
CA ASP A 99 -13.92 5.01 -2.13
C ASP A 99 -12.94 4.89 -3.32
N VAL A 100 -11.64 4.88 -3.02
CA VAL A 100 -10.57 4.70 -4.01
C VAL A 100 -10.11 3.25 -3.97
N LYS A 101 -10.04 2.58 -5.12
CA LYS A 101 -9.57 1.20 -5.20
C LYS A 101 -8.05 1.13 -5.27
N ILE A 102 -7.47 0.06 -4.73
CA ILE A 102 -6.03 -0.18 -4.86
C ILE A 102 -5.62 -0.32 -6.33
N GLU A 103 -6.51 -0.81 -7.19
CA GLU A 103 -6.30 -0.89 -8.63
C GLU A 103 -6.03 0.49 -9.28
N ASP A 104 -6.76 1.52 -8.84
CA ASP A 104 -6.59 2.90 -9.32
C ASP A 104 -5.22 3.45 -8.90
N VAL A 105 -4.80 3.18 -7.67
CA VAL A 105 -3.46 3.54 -7.17
C VAL A 105 -2.38 2.85 -8.00
N MET A 106 -2.54 1.55 -8.28
CA MET A 106 -1.60 0.81 -9.12
C MET A 106 -1.57 1.35 -10.55
N GLN A 107 -2.68 1.85 -11.09
CA GLN A 107 -2.72 2.51 -12.39
C GLN A 107 -1.88 3.80 -12.38
N VAL A 108 -2.03 4.64 -11.36
CA VAL A 108 -1.21 5.85 -11.20
C VAL A 108 0.28 5.50 -11.13
N LEU A 109 0.65 4.46 -10.39
CA LEU A 109 2.04 4.01 -10.32
C LEU A 109 2.56 3.51 -11.68
N ARG A 110 1.78 2.72 -12.42
CA ARG A 110 2.13 2.27 -13.78
C ARG A 110 2.37 3.44 -14.74
N GLN A 111 1.58 4.51 -14.63
CA GLN A 111 1.77 5.72 -15.42
C GLN A 111 3.10 6.41 -15.09
N ARG A 112 3.47 6.52 -13.81
CA ARG A 112 4.77 7.10 -13.37
C ARG A 112 5.97 6.33 -13.92
N PHE A 113 5.89 5.00 -13.95
CA PHE A 113 6.93 4.16 -14.57
C PHE A 113 7.02 4.35 -16.08
N SER A 114 5.88 4.56 -16.74
CA SER A 114 5.83 4.73 -18.20
C SER A 114 6.36 6.10 -18.63
N GLN A 115 6.06 7.16 -17.87
CA GLN A 115 6.52 8.53 -18.16
C GLN A 115 8.04 8.69 -17.99
N SER A 116 8.63 8.09 -16.95
CA SER A 116 10.08 8.14 -16.71
C SER A 116 10.93 7.44 -17.78
N GLY A 117 10.33 6.58 -18.61
CA GLY A 117 10.97 5.96 -19.78
C GLY A 117 10.89 6.79 -21.08
N VAL A 118 9.82 7.56 -21.28
CA VAL A 118 9.60 8.35 -22.51
C VAL A 118 10.47 9.60 -22.55
N GLU A 119 10.73 10.22 -21.39
CA GLU A 119 11.55 11.43 -21.28
C GLU A 119 13.03 11.15 -21.62
N LYS A 120 13.56 10.00 -21.22
CA LYS A 120 14.91 9.53 -21.60
C LYS A 120 15.07 9.22 -23.09
N LYS A 121 13.97 9.01 -23.83
CA LYS A 121 14.00 8.72 -25.27
C LYS A 121 13.96 9.99 -26.12
N ARG A 122 13.27 11.05 -25.65
CA ARG A 122 13.24 12.35 -26.33
C ARG A 122 14.58 13.10 -26.27
N GLY A 123 15.31 13.02 -25.16
CA GLY A 123 16.64 13.64 -25.05
C GLY A 123 17.72 13.02 -25.96
N ARG A 124 17.49 11.83 -26.53
CA ARG A 124 18.40 11.17 -27.48
C ARG A 124 18.14 11.52 -28.94
N ILE A 125 16.94 11.98 -29.28
CA ILE A 125 16.56 12.30 -30.67
C ILE A 125 16.87 13.76 -31.01
N SER A 126 17.07 14.63 -30.02
CA SER A 126 17.39 16.05 -30.21
C SER A 126 18.90 16.38 -30.23
N GLN A 127 19.77 15.36 -30.26
CA GLN A 127 21.24 15.50 -30.29
C GLN A 127 21.87 14.64 -31.41
N GLY A 128 21.08 14.25 -32.42
CA GLY A 128 21.53 13.48 -33.59
C GLY A 128 21.42 14.30 -34.86
#